data_AF-A0A1B6KLW4-F1
#
_entry.id   AF-A0A1B6KLW4-F1
#
_cell.length_a   1.000
_cell.length_b   1.000
_cell.length_c   1.000
_cell.angle_alpha   90.00
_cell.angle_beta   90.00
_cell.angle_gamma   90.00
#
_symmetry.space_group_name_H-M   'P 1'
#
loop_
_entity.id
_entity.type
_entity.pdbx_description
1 polymer ?
#
loop_
_entity_poly.entity_id
_entity_poly.type
_entity_poly.pdbx_seq_one_letter_code
_entity_poly.pdbx_strand_id
1 'polypeptide(L)'
;MQTERVLIQQKLALRCLAALTSGESCRDSFKIHNILTVTLLHIREVILLSPIQPQGHQDNTRYASKVGPSPHHLSLFEKKQSYEGALLYNHIPEFLRKQPHHSFKTQLTQRLQERLFYTVKEFTDNMY
;
A
#
# COMPACT_ATOMS: atom_id res chain seq x y z
N MET A 1 -14.55 -6.58 5.69
CA MET A 1 -15.22 -7.89 5.48
C MET A 1 -15.02 -8.53 4.10
N GLN A 2 -14.88 -7.80 2.98
CA GLN A 2 -14.66 -8.46 1.67
C GLN A 2 -13.22 -8.96 1.46
N THR A 3 -12.21 -8.17 1.89
CA THR A 3 -10.78 -8.45 1.66
C THR A 3 -10.26 -9.70 2.38
N GLU A 4 -10.79 -10.01 3.57
CA GLU A 4 -10.36 -11.18 4.36
C GLU A 4 -10.70 -12.49 3.69
N ARG A 5 -11.91 -12.62 3.13
CA ARG A 5 -12.34 -13.82 2.40
C ARG A 5 -11.47 -14.06 1.18
N VAL A 6 -11.16 -13.01 0.42
CA VAL A 6 -10.28 -13.09 -0.74
C VAL A 6 -8.86 -13.48 -0.32
N LEU A 7 -8.34 -12.92 0.77
CA LEU A 7 -7.02 -13.28 1.28
C LEU A 7 -6.93 -14.75 1.72
N ILE A 8 -7.99 -15.28 2.33
CA ILE A 8 -8.07 -16.71 2.68
C ILE A 8 -7.98 -17.57 1.43
N GLN A 9 -8.74 -17.23 0.37
CA GLN A 9 -8.70 -17.97 -0.90
C GLN A 9 -7.34 -17.87 -1.60
N GLN A 10 -6.73 -16.68 -1.61
CA GLN A 10 -5.36 -16.51 -2.13
C GLN A 10 -4.35 -17.38 -1.39
N LYS A 11 -4.44 -17.46 -0.05
CA LYS A 11 -3.58 -18.33 0.76
C LYS A 11 -3.80 -19.81 0.44
N LEU A 12 -5.04 -20.24 0.25
CA LEU A 12 -5.33 -21.63 -0.14
C LEU A 12 -4.75 -21.98 -1.51
N ALA A 13 -4.97 -21.12 -2.51
CA ALA A 13 -4.40 -21.32 -3.84
C ALA A 13 -2.87 -21.37 -3.80
N LEU A 14 -2.24 -20.45 -3.04
CA LEU A 14 -0.79 -20.42 -2.89
C LEU A 14 -0.25 -21.65 -2.16
N ARG A 15 -0.96 -22.15 -1.14
CA ARG A 15 -0.59 -23.39 -0.45
C ARG A 15 -0.58 -24.59 -1.40
N CYS A 16 -1.57 -24.68 -2.29
CA CYS A 16 -1.59 -25.72 -3.31
C CYS A 16 -0.44 -25.57 -4.31
N LEU A 17 -0.16 -24.33 -4.76
CA LEU A 17 0.91 -24.04 -5.72
C LEU A 17 2.31 -24.32 -5.16
N ALA A 18 2.54 -23.99 -3.89
CA ALA A 18 3.84 -24.13 -3.23
C ALA A 18 3.97 -25.44 -2.42
N ALA A 19 2.98 -26.34 -2.52
CA ALA A 19 2.92 -27.61 -1.78
C ALA A 19 3.18 -27.47 -0.27
N LEU A 20 2.64 -26.41 0.34
CA LEU A 20 2.86 -26.10 1.76
C LEU A 20 2.07 -27.05 2.67
N THR A 21 2.70 -27.44 3.77
CA THR A 21 2.07 -28.16 4.88
C THR A 21 1.21 -27.22 5.74
N SER A 22 0.33 -27.80 6.57
CA SER A 22 -0.64 -27.06 7.38
C SER A 22 -0.03 -26.09 8.39
N GLY A 23 1.21 -26.33 8.83
CA GLY A 23 1.95 -25.49 9.77
C GLY A 23 2.76 -24.37 9.13
N GLU A 24 2.98 -24.40 7.82
CA GLU A 24 3.85 -23.44 7.15
C GLU A 24 3.15 -22.11 6.87
N SER A 25 3.90 -21.03 7.04
CA SER A 25 3.45 -19.67 6.74
C SER A 25 3.40 -19.46 5.23
N CYS A 26 2.27 -18.96 4.72
CA CYS A 26 2.19 -18.57 3.30
C CYS A 26 3.00 -17.30 2.98
N ARG A 27 3.50 -16.57 3.98
CA ARG A 27 4.18 -15.28 3.76
C ARG A 27 5.39 -15.45 2.85
N ASP A 28 6.24 -16.44 3.11
CA ASP A 28 7.46 -16.60 2.32
C ASP A 28 7.16 -17.04 0.89
N SER A 29 6.15 -17.90 0.69
CA SER A 29 5.68 -18.27 -0.65
C SER A 29 5.17 -17.07 -1.45
N PHE A 30 4.48 -16.11 -0.82
CA PHE A 30 4.03 -14.90 -1.52
C PHE A 30 5.24 -14.10 -2.04
N LYS A 31 6.33 -14.03 -1.28
CA LYS A 31 7.57 -13.35 -1.70
C LYS A 31 8.25 -14.11 -2.83
N ILE A 32 8.45 -15.42 -2.66
CA ILE A 32 9.11 -16.29 -3.64
C ILE A 32 8.40 -16.21 -5.00
N HIS A 33 7.07 -16.19 -4.99
CA HIS A 33 6.27 -16.10 -6.21
C HIS A 33 6.02 -14.65 -6.68
N ASN A 34 6.53 -13.64 -5.99
CA ASN A 34 6.28 -12.21 -6.27
C ASN A 34 4.79 -11.85 -6.36
N ILE A 35 3.94 -12.50 -5.56
CA ILE A 35 2.50 -12.30 -5.54
C ILE A 35 2.13 -11.29 -4.45
N LEU A 36 1.42 -10.22 -4.84
CA LEU A 36 0.82 -9.31 -3.88
C LEU A 36 -0.45 -9.90 -3.28
N THR A 37 -0.63 -9.71 -1.97
CA THR A 37 -1.90 -10.00 -1.31
C THR A 37 -2.97 -9.02 -1.77
N VAL A 38 -4.24 -9.40 -1.68
CA VAL A 38 -5.37 -8.50 -1.98
C VAL A 38 -5.30 -7.20 -1.17
N THR A 39 -4.79 -7.26 0.06
CA THR A 39 -4.56 -6.07 0.90
C THR A 39 -3.52 -5.14 0.27
N LEU A 40 -2.41 -5.67 -0.22
CA LEU A 40 -1.36 -4.87 -0.85
C LEU A 40 -1.76 -4.34 -2.22
N LEU A 41 -2.56 -5.10 -2.96
CA LEU A 41 -3.17 -4.63 -4.20
C LEU A 41 -4.08 -3.44 -3.92
N HIS A 42 -4.93 -3.51 -2.89
CA HIS A 42 -5.76 -2.39 -2.45
C HIS A 42 -4.92 -1.18 -2.07
N ILE A 43 -3.92 -1.34 -1.20
CA ILE A 43 -3.04 -0.24 -0.78
C ILE A 43 -2.36 0.41 -1.98
N ARG A 44 -1.76 -0.39 -2.86
CA ARG A 44 -1.09 0.10 -4.08
C ARG A 44 -2.05 0.88 -4.97
N GLU A 45 -3.23 0.33 -5.21
CA GLU A 45 -4.20 0.95 -6.11
C GLU A 45 -4.76 2.26 -5.54
N VAL A 46 -5.06 2.30 -4.24
CA VAL A 46 -5.51 3.52 -3.55
C VAL A 46 -4.43 4.61 -3.61
N ILE A 47 -3.16 4.25 -3.46
CA ILE A 47 -2.04 5.19 -3.57
C ILE A 47 -1.88 5.71 -5.01
N LEU A 48 -2.02 4.85 -6.02
CA LEU A 48 -1.85 5.24 -7.43
C LEU A 48 -3.03 6.03 -7.99
N LEU A 49 -4.25 5.74 -7.54
CA LEU A 49 -5.48 6.41 -7.98
C LEU A 49 -5.76 7.70 -7.22
N SER A 50 -5.20 7.86 -6.02
CA SER A 50 -5.39 9.10 -5.28
C SER A 50 -4.70 10.24 -6.04
N PRO A 51 -5.42 11.35 -6.34
CA PRO A 51 -4.83 12.54 -6.92
C PRO A 51 -3.93 13.20 -5.87
N ILE A 52 -2.73 12.66 -5.70
CA ILE A 52 -1.70 13.19 -4.84
C ILE A 52 -1.11 14.37 -5.59
N GLN A 53 -1.71 15.54 -5.42
CA GLN A 53 -1.06 16.78 -5.81
C GLN A 53 0.02 17.07 -4.77
N PRO A 54 1.32 17.05 -5.14
CA PRO A 54 2.32 17.66 -4.27
C PRO A 54 1.93 19.13 -4.15
N GLN A 55 1.49 19.54 -2.96
CA GLN A 55 1.28 20.96 -2.67
C GLN A 55 2.58 21.68 -3.01
N GLY A 56 2.48 22.70 -3.86
CA GLY A 56 3.60 23.31 -4.58
C GLY A 56 4.80 23.60 -3.70
N HIS A 57 5.99 23.34 -4.27
CA HIS A 57 7.26 23.79 -3.75
C HIS A 57 7.21 25.30 -3.44
N GLN A 58 7.31 25.70 -2.18
CA GLN A 58 7.98 26.96 -1.86
C GLN A 58 8.53 27.14 -0.45
N ASP A 59 8.09 26.41 0.58
CA ASP A 59 8.64 26.65 1.93
C ASP A 59 9.26 25.41 2.58
N ASN A 60 10.53 25.57 2.96
CA ASN A 60 11.34 24.64 3.76
C ASN A 60 10.74 24.47 5.16
N THR A 61 9.65 23.72 5.28
CA THR A 61 9.10 23.32 6.57
C THR A 61 9.30 21.82 6.74
N ARG A 62 9.65 21.37 7.94
CA ARG A 62 9.93 19.96 8.29
C ARG A 62 8.78 18.97 7.96
N TYR A 63 7.62 19.48 7.55
CA TYR A 63 6.41 18.74 7.13
C TYR A 63 6.10 18.82 5.62
N ALA A 64 6.92 19.50 4.82
CA ALA A 64 6.69 19.76 3.39
C ALA A 64 6.60 18.50 2.50
N SER A 65 7.03 17.33 3.01
CA SER A 65 6.91 16.06 2.30
C SER A 65 5.56 15.35 2.51
N LYS A 66 4.74 15.80 3.46
CA LYS A 66 3.43 15.18 3.74
C LYS A 66 2.35 15.82 2.90
N VAL A 67 1.61 15.00 2.16
CA VAL A 67 0.47 15.42 1.36
C VAL A 67 -0.69 15.62 2.32
N GLY A 68 -1.13 16.86 2.48
CA GLY A 68 -2.37 17.16 3.20
C GLY A 68 -3.56 16.68 2.38
N PRO A 69 -4.57 16.04 2.98
CA PRO A 69 -5.83 15.77 2.28
C PRO A 69 -6.41 17.11 1.79
N SER A 70 -6.97 17.11 0.57
CA SER A 70 -7.60 18.29 -0.02
C SER A 70 -8.59 18.94 0.98
N PRO A 71 -8.60 20.29 1.12
CA PRO A 71 -9.32 21.01 2.20
C PRO A 71 -10.84 20.99 2.09
N HIS A 72 -11.44 20.14 1.26
CA HIS A 72 -12.89 20.06 1.14
C HIS A 72 -13.48 19.27 2.32
N HIS A 73 -13.76 19.99 3.40
CA HIS A 73 -14.41 19.61 4.66
C HIS A 73 -15.86 19.12 4.53
N LEU A 74 -16.18 18.35 3.50
CA LEU A 74 -17.47 17.67 3.40
C LEU A 74 -17.27 16.22 3.89
N SER A 75 -18.03 15.80 4.88
CA SER A 75 -18.08 14.43 5.43
C SER A 75 -18.34 13.34 4.36
N LEU A 76 -18.79 13.74 3.17
CA LEU A 76 -18.89 12.89 1.98
C LEU A 76 -17.51 12.54 1.35
N PHE A 77 -16.46 13.33 1.61
CA PHE A 77 -15.10 13.13 1.10
C PHE A 77 -14.16 12.42 2.09
N GLU A 78 -14.50 12.35 3.38
CA GLU A 78 -13.75 11.53 4.36
C GLU A 78 -13.84 10.02 4.05
N LYS A 79 -14.89 9.60 3.32
CA LYS A 79 -15.02 8.24 2.76
C LYS A 79 -14.34 8.05 1.39
N LYS A 80 -13.74 9.07 0.80
CA LYS A 80 -13.17 9.02 -0.56
C LYS A 80 -11.74 8.46 -0.51
N GLN A 81 -11.44 7.57 -1.45
CA GLN A 81 -10.12 6.97 -1.68
C GLN A 81 -8.97 8.00 -1.69
N SER A 82 -9.25 9.28 -1.94
CA SER A 82 -8.30 10.38 -1.85
C SER A 82 -7.73 10.60 -0.44
N TYR A 83 -8.56 10.52 0.61
CA TYR A 83 -8.12 10.69 2.00
C TYR A 83 -7.28 9.48 2.44
N GLU A 84 -7.79 8.27 2.19
CA GLU A 84 -7.07 7.02 2.45
C GLU A 84 -5.74 6.96 1.68
N GLY A 85 -5.74 7.37 0.41
CA GLY A 85 -4.53 7.40 -0.41
C GLY A 85 -3.50 8.41 0.07
N ALA A 86 -3.90 9.60 0.51
CA ALA A 86 -2.97 10.56 1.11
C ALA A 86 -2.37 10.01 2.42
N LEU A 87 -3.18 9.37 3.28
CA LEU A 87 -2.73 8.73 4.51
C LEU A 87 -1.71 7.63 4.22
N LEU A 88 -2.03 6.71 3.31
CA LEU A 88 -1.18 5.58 2.94
C LEU A 88 0.11 6.06 2.26
N TYR A 89 0.01 7.05 1.36
CA TYR A 89 1.17 7.65 0.71
C TYR A 89 2.12 8.28 1.72
N ASN A 90 1.59 8.95 2.75
CA ASN A 90 2.40 9.57 3.80
C ASN A 90 3.16 8.57 4.68
N HIS A 91 2.77 7.28 4.69
CA HIS A 91 3.50 6.21 5.36
C HIS A 91 4.58 5.56 4.47
N ILE A 92 4.66 5.94 3.19
CA ILE A 92 5.73 5.46 2.31
C ILE A 92 7.07 6.16 2.68
N PRO A 93 8.19 5.43 2.70
CA PRO A 93 9.52 6.01 2.80
C PRO A 93 9.77 7.16 1.81
N GLU A 94 10.45 8.21 2.26
CA GLU A 94 10.69 9.41 1.47
C GLU A 94 11.44 9.12 0.16
N PHE A 95 12.37 8.16 0.16
CA PHE A 95 13.13 7.79 -1.04
C PHE A 95 12.25 7.21 -2.16
N LEU A 96 11.11 6.58 -1.82
CA LEU A 96 10.13 6.09 -2.79
C LEU A 96 9.20 7.21 -3.24
N ARG A 97 8.79 8.10 -2.33
CA ARG A 97 7.93 9.25 -2.65
C ARG A 97 8.57 10.21 -3.65
N LYS A 98 9.90 10.35 -3.61
CA LYS A 98 10.70 11.18 -4.53
C LYS A 98 10.94 10.56 -5.91
N GLN A 99 10.47 9.33 -6.16
CA GLN A 99 10.72 8.66 -7.44
C GLN A 99 9.88 9.26 -8.57
N PRO A 100 10.41 9.29 -9.81
CA PRO A 100 9.64 9.70 -10.98
C PRO A 100 8.36 8.86 -11.16
N HIS A 101 7.27 9.48 -11.60
CA HIS A 101 5.96 8.85 -11.77
C HIS A 101 6.01 7.52 -12.57
N HIS A 102 6.81 7.46 -13.64
CA HIS A 102 6.96 6.28 -14.48
C HIS A 102 7.61 5.08 -13.75
N SER A 103 8.44 5.34 -12.75
CA SER A 103 9.16 4.32 -11.97
C SER A 103 8.50 4.05 -10.61
N PHE A 104 7.69 4.99 -10.11
CA PHE A 104 7.05 4.93 -8.80
C PHE A 104 6.19 3.67 -8.64
N LYS A 105 5.34 3.36 -9.63
CA LYS A 105 4.50 2.15 -9.61
C LYS A 105 5.33 0.88 -9.47
N THR A 106 6.42 0.77 -10.22
CA THR A 106 7.30 -0.42 -10.21
C THR A 106 8.00 -0.55 -8.86
N GLN A 107 8.61 0.54 -8.37
CA GLN A 107 9.33 0.52 -7.09
C GLN A 107 8.41 0.29 -5.90
N LEU A 108 7.22 0.89 -5.90
CA LEU A 108 6.19 0.63 -4.90
C LEU A 108 5.78 -0.85 -4.91
N THR A 109 5.56 -1.43 -6.10
CA THR A 109 5.21 -2.86 -6.24
C THR A 109 6.30 -3.74 -5.65
N GLN A 110 7.56 -3.51 -6.03
CA GLN A 110 8.70 -4.27 -5.52
C GLN A 110 8.81 -4.19 -3.99
N ARG A 111 8.64 -3.00 -3.44
CA ARG A 111 8.70 -2.79 -1.99
C ARG A 111 7.58 -3.51 -1.23
N LEU A 112 6.37 -3.51 -1.78
CA LEU A 112 5.25 -4.26 -1.21
C LEU A 112 5.42 -5.78 -1.37
N GLN A 113 6.17 -6.25 -2.37
CA GLN A 113 6.52 -7.67 -2.51
C GLN A 113 7.60 -8.10 -1.50
N GLU A 114 8.60 -7.25 -1.24
CA GLU A 114 9.65 -7.52 -0.24
C GLU A 114 9.08 -7.60 1.19
N ARG A 115 8.18 -6.66 1.52
CA ARG A 115 7.49 -6.59 2.81
C ARG A 115 6.01 -6.87 2.64
N LEU A 116 5.63 -8.12 2.88
CA LEU A 116 4.23 -8.52 2.78
C LEU A 116 3.44 -8.13 4.02
N PHE A 117 2.31 -7.46 3.82
CA PHE A 117 1.31 -7.15 4.85
C PHE A 117 -0.01 -7.84 4.55
N TYR A 118 -0.66 -8.34 5.60
CA TYR A 118 -1.99 -8.94 5.53
C TYR A 118 -3.10 -7.94 5.87
N THR A 119 -2.77 -6.86 6.57
CA THR A 119 -3.73 -5.79 6.92
C THR A 119 -3.16 -4.41 6.62
N VAL A 120 -4.06 -3.43 6.45
CA VAL A 120 -3.67 -2.02 6.28
C VAL A 120 -2.94 -1.49 7.52
N LYS A 121 -3.36 -1.91 8.71
CA LYS A 121 -2.69 -1.55 9.97
C LYS A 121 -1.24 -2.06 10.01
N GLU A 122 -1.03 -3.30 9.60
CA GLU A 122 0.32 -3.87 9.55
C GLU A 122 1.22 -3.07 8.59
N PHE A 123 0.66 -2.56 7.48
CA PHE A 123 1.36 -1.65 6.59
C PHE A 123 1.70 -0.32 7.26
N THR A 124 0.74 0.36 7.91
CA THR A 124 0.98 1.66 8.54
C THR A 124 1.99 1.56 9.70
N ASP A 125 1.97 0.45 10.44
CA ASP A 125 2.82 0.27 11.62
C ASP A 125 4.26 -0.15 11.27
N ASN A 126 4.48 -0.85 10.14
CA ASN A 126 5.76 -1.52 9.84
C ASN A 126 6.40 -1.08 8.49
N MET A 127 5.89 -0.02 7.86
CA MET A 127 6.48 0.57 6.66
C MET A 127 7.74 1.40 6.93
N TYR A 128 7.99 1.76 8.20
CA TYR A 128 9.19 2.44 8.68
C TYR A 128 10.14 1.48 9.39
#